data_AF-A0A813GSQ7-F1
#
_entry.id   AF-A0A813GSQ7-F1
#
_cell.length_a   1.000
_cell.length_b   1.000
_cell.length_c   1.000
_cell.angle_alpha   90.00
_cell.angle_beta   90.00
_cell.angle_gamma   90.00
#
_symmetry.space_group_name_H-M   'P 1'
#
loop_
_entity.id
_entity.type
_entity.pdbx_description
1 polymer ?
#
loop_
_entity_poly.entity_id
_entity_poly.type
_entity_poly.pdbx_seq_one_letter_code
_entity_poly.pdbx_strand_id
1 'polypeptide(L)'
;MRAGPPADHSDTFGVLEIGTYCGNSALRLAAALPGVRVTTLELDPILVAIARAIVAFAGLWGIVDVWTGHSGLLIPRLKRRLVDDPTHKRPCFSAIFMDRWGYDKDMALIEEHQLLQESGGVLVADNVLTTAAASFLWKVAGPTAAFASQVVAVSEVADNSLEDWMSVSVSMKRSNGFVVEAAVPTELAELQAESERLRQRVIVSGGSGAEVAKSEKPAFAQHAKATLARAGIGPV
;
A
#
# COMPACT_ATOMS: atom_id res chain seq x y z
N MET A 1 9.98 -0.97 -33.01
CA MET A 1 10.37 0.35 -32.49
C MET A 1 11.58 0.16 -31.60
N ARG A 2 12.70 0.82 -31.88
CA ARG A 2 13.87 0.82 -30.99
C ARG A 2 13.59 1.80 -29.87
N ALA A 3 13.65 1.34 -28.62
CA ALA A 3 13.60 2.21 -27.46
C ALA A 3 14.67 3.30 -27.61
N GLY A 4 14.27 4.56 -27.38
CA GLY A 4 15.20 5.69 -27.37
C GLY A 4 16.26 5.53 -26.27
N PRO A 5 17.33 6.34 -26.30
CA PRO A 5 18.33 6.31 -25.25
C PRO A 5 17.68 6.56 -23.87
N PRO A 6 18.22 5.96 -22.79
CA PRO A 6 17.69 6.19 -21.45
C PRO A 6 17.70 7.69 -21.14
N ALA A 7 16.58 8.20 -20.62
CA ALA A 7 16.50 9.58 -20.15
C ALA A 7 17.61 9.85 -19.12
N ASP A 8 18.14 11.07 -19.11
CA ASP A 8 19.13 11.54 -18.13
C ASP A 8 18.65 11.26 -16.69
N HIS A 9 19.23 10.23 -16.06
CA HIS A 9 18.83 9.62 -14.79
C HIS A 9 19.29 10.45 -13.56
N SER A 10 19.20 11.77 -13.65
CA SER A 10 19.74 12.65 -12.61
C SER A 10 19.01 12.52 -11.27
N ASP A 11 17.73 12.09 -11.26
CA ASP A 11 16.86 11.90 -10.09
C ASP A 11 15.97 10.64 -10.16
N THR A 12 16.52 9.44 -10.41
CA THR A 12 15.65 8.25 -10.52
C THR A 12 15.01 7.89 -9.17
N PHE A 13 13.74 8.27 -9.04
CA PHE A 13 12.84 7.90 -7.95
C PHE A 13 12.27 6.50 -8.21
N GLY A 14 12.05 5.72 -7.16
CA GLY A 14 11.43 4.39 -7.24
C GLY A 14 10.01 4.37 -6.67
N VAL A 15 9.21 3.40 -7.10
CA VAL A 15 7.93 3.04 -6.49
C VAL A 15 8.04 1.68 -5.82
N LEU A 16 7.51 1.56 -4.60
CA LEU A 16 7.30 0.28 -3.93
C LEU A 16 5.82 -0.10 -4.00
N GLU A 17 5.51 -1.31 -4.42
CA GLU A 17 4.19 -1.92 -4.29
C GLU A 17 4.26 -3.07 -3.29
N ILE A 18 3.26 -3.15 -2.41
CA ILE A 18 3.11 -4.23 -1.44
C ILE A 18 1.81 -4.96 -1.76
N GLY A 19 1.93 -6.15 -2.35
CA GLY A 19 0.82 -6.91 -2.95
C GLY A 19 0.90 -6.86 -4.47
N THR A 20 1.61 -7.81 -5.09
CA THR A 20 1.72 -7.86 -6.56
C THR A 20 0.53 -8.53 -7.23
N TYR A 21 -0.01 -9.59 -6.61
CA TYR A 21 -0.96 -10.51 -7.23
C TYR A 21 -0.48 -10.97 -8.62
N CYS A 22 -1.27 -10.74 -9.68
CA CYS A 22 -0.89 -11.05 -11.06
C CYS A 22 -0.08 -9.94 -11.75
N GLY A 23 0.24 -8.83 -11.07
CA GLY A 23 1.08 -7.75 -11.57
C GLY A 23 0.35 -6.65 -12.36
N ASN A 24 -0.99 -6.63 -12.37
CA ASN A 24 -1.76 -5.62 -13.11
C ASN A 24 -1.48 -4.18 -12.64
N SER A 25 -1.46 -3.94 -11.34
CA SER A 25 -1.13 -2.64 -10.74
C SER A 25 0.33 -2.25 -11.01
N ALA A 26 1.28 -3.17 -10.84
CA ALA A 26 2.69 -2.95 -11.20
C ALA A 26 2.86 -2.51 -12.67
N LEU A 27 2.16 -3.15 -13.61
CA LEU A 27 2.17 -2.75 -15.03
C LEU A 27 1.60 -1.34 -15.23
N ARG A 28 0.49 -1.02 -14.55
CA ARG A 28 -0.15 0.30 -14.64
C ARG A 28 0.77 1.40 -14.09
N LEU A 29 1.41 1.15 -12.95
CA LEU A 29 2.39 2.06 -12.37
C LEU A 29 3.57 2.29 -13.32
N ALA A 30 4.15 1.22 -13.87
CA ALA A 30 5.27 1.33 -14.82
C ALA A 30 4.89 2.05 -16.12
N ALA A 31 3.67 1.85 -16.62
CA ALA A 31 3.16 2.53 -17.81
C ALA A 31 2.89 4.03 -17.55
N ALA A 32 2.38 4.37 -16.37
CA ALA A 32 2.09 5.75 -15.98
C ALA A 32 3.36 6.55 -15.65
N LEU A 33 4.45 5.89 -15.27
CA LEU A 33 5.71 6.50 -14.84
C LEU A 33 6.90 6.02 -15.70
N PRO A 34 7.02 6.45 -16.97
CA PRO A 34 8.14 6.05 -17.83
C PRO A 34 9.49 6.41 -17.21
N GLY A 35 10.40 5.43 -17.14
CA GLY A 35 11.75 5.60 -16.60
C GLY A 35 11.87 5.48 -15.08
N VAL A 36 10.76 5.27 -14.36
CA VAL A 36 10.73 4.99 -12.93
C VAL A 36 10.68 3.48 -12.69
N ARG A 37 11.54 2.99 -11.78
CA ARG A 37 11.52 1.57 -11.38
C ARG A 37 10.37 1.30 -10.42
N VAL A 38 9.72 0.16 -10.61
CA VAL A 38 8.68 -0.37 -9.71
C VAL A 38 9.22 -1.64 -9.05
N THR A 39 9.40 -1.61 -7.74
CA THR A 39 9.66 -2.82 -6.94
C THR A 39 8.34 -3.29 -6.36
N THR A 40 7.97 -4.55 -6.57
CA THR A 40 6.71 -5.11 -6.05
C THR A 40 6.94 -6.37 -5.23
N LEU A 41 6.24 -6.50 -4.10
CA LEU A 41 6.41 -7.59 -3.14
C LEU A 41 5.21 -8.56 -3.18
N GLU A 42 5.49 -9.84 -3.35
CA GLU A 42 4.49 -10.92 -3.33
C GLU A 42 4.95 -12.12 -2.52
N LEU A 43 4.05 -12.63 -1.67
CA LEU A 43 4.30 -13.76 -0.80
C LEU A 43 4.17 -15.09 -1.57
N ASP A 44 3.12 -15.24 -2.39
CA ASP A 44 2.81 -16.49 -3.06
C ASP A 44 3.74 -16.74 -4.26
N PRO A 45 4.57 -17.79 -4.24
CA PRO A 45 5.49 -18.09 -5.34
C PRO A 45 4.78 -18.38 -6.68
N ILE A 46 3.53 -18.85 -6.66
CA ILE A 46 2.73 -19.06 -7.87
C ILE A 46 2.36 -17.72 -8.49
N LEU A 47 1.86 -16.78 -7.67
CA LEU A 47 1.53 -15.43 -8.13
C LEU A 47 2.78 -14.68 -8.61
N VAL A 48 3.91 -14.83 -7.94
CA VAL A 48 5.21 -14.32 -8.43
C VAL A 48 5.52 -14.83 -9.83
N ALA A 49 5.40 -16.13 -10.07
CA ALA A 49 5.71 -16.71 -11.39
C ALA A 49 4.79 -16.15 -12.47
N ILE A 50 3.50 -16.01 -12.16
CA ILE A 50 2.49 -15.39 -13.04
C ILE A 50 2.85 -13.92 -13.32
N ALA A 51 3.09 -13.12 -12.28
CA ALA A 51 3.41 -11.71 -12.39
C ALA A 51 4.69 -11.48 -13.21
N ARG A 52 5.75 -12.27 -12.99
CA ARG A 52 6.99 -12.19 -13.78
C ARG A 52 6.77 -12.53 -15.25
N ALA A 53 5.95 -13.55 -15.54
CA ALA A 53 5.61 -13.90 -16.92
C ALA A 53 4.84 -12.77 -17.62
N ILE A 54 3.87 -12.17 -16.92
CA ILE A 54 3.09 -11.02 -17.40
C ILE A 54 3.98 -9.79 -17.65
N VAL A 55 4.86 -9.46 -16.69
CA VAL A 55 5.84 -8.37 -16.82
C VAL A 55 6.79 -8.58 -17.99
N ALA A 56 7.30 -9.81 -18.17
CA ALA A 56 8.16 -10.16 -19.29
C ALA A 56 7.42 -10.06 -20.63
N PHE A 57 6.19 -10.55 -20.70
CA PHE A 57 5.34 -10.46 -21.88
C PHE A 57 5.05 -9.00 -22.27
N ALA A 58 4.83 -8.13 -21.28
CA ALA A 58 4.66 -6.69 -21.48
C ALA A 58 5.96 -5.95 -21.88
N GLY A 59 7.11 -6.62 -21.87
CA GLY A 59 8.41 -6.01 -22.17
C GLY A 59 8.96 -5.10 -21.07
N LEU A 60 8.45 -5.22 -19.83
CA LEU A 60 8.76 -4.33 -18.71
C LEU A 60 9.71 -4.95 -17.67
N TRP A 61 10.37 -6.07 -17.99
CA TRP A 61 11.28 -6.79 -17.10
C TRP A 61 12.48 -5.96 -16.58
N GLY A 62 12.88 -4.90 -17.29
CA GLY A 62 13.94 -3.99 -16.85
C GLY A 62 13.45 -2.82 -15.98
N ILE A 63 12.14 -2.71 -15.78
CA ILE A 63 11.46 -1.61 -15.08
C ILE A 63 10.72 -2.11 -13.83
N VAL A 64 10.13 -3.30 -13.90
CA VAL A 64 9.35 -3.90 -12.80
C VAL A 64 10.11 -5.09 -12.20
N ASP A 65 10.48 -4.96 -10.94
CA ASP A 65 11.15 -6.00 -10.16
C ASP A 65 10.15 -6.70 -9.22
N VAL A 66 9.81 -7.96 -9.49
CA VAL A 66 8.90 -8.76 -8.66
C VAL A 66 9.68 -9.58 -7.63
N TRP A 67 9.47 -9.31 -6.35
CA TRP A 67 10.22 -9.91 -5.24
C TRP A 67 9.36 -10.88 -4.45
N THR A 68 9.90 -12.08 -4.24
CA THR A 68 9.22 -13.16 -3.54
C THR A 68 9.49 -13.11 -2.04
N GLY A 69 8.44 -13.06 -1.23
CA GLY A 69 8.52 -13.18 0.22
C GLY A 69 7.52 -12.29 0.95
N HIS A 70 7.36 -12.55 2.24
CA HIS A 70 6.50 -11.75 3.10
C HIS A 70 7.08 -10.33 3.24
N SER A 71 6.23 -9.30 3.12
CA SER A 71 6.60 -7.88 3.28
C SER A 71 7.41 -7.64 4.56
N GLY A 72 6.96 -8.18 5.69
CA GLY A 72 7.67 -8.11 6.98
C GLY A 72 9.10 -8.66 7.01
N LEU A 73 9.51 -9.48 6.05
CA LEU A 73 10.89 -9.97 5.91
C LEU A 73 11.68 -9.22 4.83
N LEU A 74 10.97 -8.70 3.81
CA LEU A 74 11.57 -7.99 2.69
C LEU A 74 11.83 -6.51 3.03
N ILE A 75 10.88 -5.83 3.67
CA ILE A 75 10.97 -4.40 4.00
C ILE A 75 12.24 -4.08 4.81
N PRO A 76 12.61 -4.83 5.87
CA PRO A 76 13.86 -4.59 6.59
C PRO A 76 15.13 -4.70 5.75
N ARG A 77 15.07 -5.46 4.65
CA ARG A 77 16.19 -5.68 3.74
C ARG A 77 16.19 -4.69 2.57
N LEU A 78 15.07 -4.02 2.27
CA LEU A 78 14.93 -3.11 1.14
C LEU A 78 15.90 -1.94 1.26
N LYS A 79 15.98 -1.27 2.42
CA LYS A 79 16.86 -0.10 2.59
C LYS A 79 18.31 -0.41 2.22
N ARG A 80 18.84 -1.53 2.72
CA ARG A 80 20.19 -1.98 2.40
C ARG A 80 20.37 -2.22 0.90
N ARG A 81 19.40 -2.89 0.26
CA ARG A 81 19.47 -3.15 -1.18
C ARG A 81 19.38 -1.86 -2.01
N LEU A 82 18.60 -0.87 -1.59
CA LEU A 82 18.56 0.45 -2.25
C LEU A 82 19.88 1.21 -2.09
N VAL A 83 20.57 1.07 -0.95
CA VAL A 83 21.91 1.64 -0.74
C VAL A 83 22.95 0.96 -1.65
N ASP A 84 22.86 -0.36 -1.78
CA ASP A 84 23.82 -1.16 -2.55
C ASP A 84 23.57 -1.08 -4.08
N ASP A 85 22.40 -0.61 -4.51
CA ASP A 85 22.04 -0.47 -5.93
C ASP A 85 22.50 0.89 -6.49
N PRO A 86 23.48 0.92 -7.41
CA PRO A 86 24.01 2.16 -7.96
C PRO A 86 23.00 2.93 -8.83
N THR A 87 21.87 2.31 -9.19
CA THR A 87 20.78 2.96 -9.93
C THR A 87 19.85 3.76 -9.02
N HIS A 88 19.89 3.52 -7.71
CA HIS A 88 19.13 4.26 -6.71
C HIS A 88 20.00 5.35 -6.09
N LYS A 89 19.65 6.62 -6.31
CA LYS A 89 20.38 7.75 -5.71
C LYS A 89 19.94 8.08 -4.29
N ARG A 90 18.80 7.55 -3.84
CA ARG A 90 18.26 7.73 -2.48
C ARG A 90 17.82 6.37 -1.93
N PRO A 91 18.08 6.07 -0.65
CA PRO A 91 17.69 4.80 -0.04
C PRO A 91 16.21 4.80 0.42
N CYS A 92 15.33 5.39 -0.39
CA CYS A 92 13.89 5.49 -0.15
C CYS A 92 13.13 5.57 -1.49
N PHE A 93 11.82 5.33 -1.42
CA PHE A 93 10.88 5.42 -2.53
C PHE A 93 10.14 6.76 -2.49
N SER A 94 9.80 7.28 -3.67
CA SER A 94 8.98 8.50 -3.77
C SER A 94 7.50 8.19 -3.79
N ALA A 95 7.12 6.95 -4.09
CA ALA A 95 5.77 6.48 -3.89
C ALA A 95 5.74 5.06 -3.32
N ILE A 96 4.74 4.78 -2.50
CA ILE A 96 4.43 3.44 -2.01
C ILE A 96 2.94 3.17 -2.27
N PHE A 97 2.63 2.04 -2.91
CA PHE A 97 1.29 1.52 -3.11
C PHE A 97 1.07 0.29 -2.23
N MET A 98 0.05 0.33 -1.37
CA MET A 98 -0.30 -0.75 -0.44
C MET A 98 -1.62 -1.39 -0.87
N ASP A 99 -1.56 -2.61 -1.37
CA ASP A 99 -2.71 -3.33 -1.95
C ASP A 99 -2.90 -4.69 -1.28
N ARG A 100 -2.74 -4.72 0.04
CA ARG A 100 -3.02 -5.92 0.83
C ARG A 100 -3.48 -5.56 2.23
N TRP A 101 -4.37 -6.41 2.73
CA TRP A 101 -4.81 -6.34 4.12
C TRP A 101 -3.62 -6.48 5.08
N GLY A 102 -3.53 -5.59 6.07
CA GLY A 102 -2.55 -5.61 7.16
C GLY A 102 -1.62 -4.39 7.24
N TYR A 103 -2.12 -3.23 6.84
CA TYR A 103 -1.38 -1.97 6.64
C TYR A 103 -0.48 -1.57 7.81
N ASP A 104 -0.94 -1.72 9.06
CA ASP A 104 -0.22 -1.22 10.25
C ASP A 104 1.21 -1.79 10.36
N LYS A 105 1.37 -3.09 10.09
CA LYS A 105 2.68 -3.77 10.20
C LYS A 105 3.63 -3.29 9.10
N ASP A 106 3.11 -3.17 7.88
CA ASP A 106 3.90 -2.72 6.74
C ASP A 106 4.27 -1.23 6.90
N MET A 107 3.35 -0.40 7.37
CA MET A 107 3.57 1.02 7.65
C MET A 107 4.62 1.23 8.75
N ALA A 108 4.56 0.48 9.85
CA ALA A 108 5.55 0.56 10.92
C ALA A 108 6.98 0.26 10.40
N LEU A 109 7.12 -0.75 9.53
CA LEU A 109 8.41 -1.08 8.92
C LEU A 109 8.86 -0.03 7.90
N ILE A 110 7.94 0.55 7.13
CA ILE A 110 8.23 1.67 6.22
C ILE A 110 8.80 2.86 7.00
N GLU A 111 8.21 3.21 8.14
CA GLU A 111 8.66 4.30 9.00
C GLU A 111 10.00 3.98 9.68
N GLU A 112 10.13 2.80 10.30
CA GLU A 112 11.35 2.34 10.96
C GLU A 112 12.56 2.39 10.02
N HIS A 113 12.36 1.98 8.77
CA HIS A 113 13.41 1.97 7.76
C HIS A 113 13.46 3.24 6.91
N GLN A 114 12.59 4.23 7.14
CA GLN A 114 12.53 5.50 6.40
C GLN A 114 12.45 5.27 4.87
N LEU A 115 11.59 4.33 4.47
CA LEU A 115 11.49 3.91 3.08
C LEU A 115 10.62 4.82 2.22
N LEU A 116 9.81 5.69 2.82
CA LEU A 116 9.10 6.74 2.09
C LEU A 116 9.90 8.04 2.13
N GLN A 117 9.95 8.75 1.01
CA GLN A 117 10.49 10.09 0.95
C GLN A 117 9.83 11.01 2.00
N GLU A 118 10.65 11.69 2.80
CA GLU A 118 10.20 12.46 3.97
C GLU A 118 9.26 13.62 3.61
N SER A 119 9.47 14.27 2.46
CA SER A 119 8.65 15.37 1.99
C SER A 119 8.25 15.15 0.54
N GLY A 120 6.95 15.20 0.26
CA GLY A 120 6.40 14.97 -1.08
C GLY A 120 6.36 13.51 -1.50
N GLY A 121 6.65 12.57 -0.60
CA GLY A 121 6.47 11.15 -0.84
C GLY A 121 4.98 10.79 -0.87
N VAL A 122 4.57 9.96 -1.81
CA VAL A 122 3.16 9.59 -2.00
C VAL A 122 2.90 8.20 -1.44
N LEU A 123 1.92 8.08 -0.56
CA LEU A 123 1.46 6.82 -0.01
C LEU A 123 0.01 6.60 -0.46
N VAL A 124 -0.21 5.56 -1.24
CA VAL A 124 -1.55 5.15 -1.69
C VAL A 124 -1.87 3.80 -1.06
N ALA A 125 -3.04 3.67 -0.47
CA ALA A 125 -3.52 2.40 0.07
C ALA A 125 -4.89 2.09 -0.51
N ASP A 126 -5.03 0.90 -1.09
CA ASP A 126 -6.29 0.39 -1.64
C ASP A 126 -7.09 -0.38 -0.58
N ASN A 127 -8.38 -0.58 -0.83
CA ASN A 127 -9.32 -1.34 0.01
C ASN A 127 -9.41 -0.92 1.48
N VAL A 128 -9.21 0.37 1.79
CA VAL A 128 -9.13 0.85 3.18
C VAL A 128 -10.47 0.86 3.90
N LEU A 129 -11.60 0.77 3.19
CA LEU A 129 -12.93 0.67 3.79
C LEU A 129 -13.30 -0.78 4.07
N THR A 130 -13.24 -1.66 3.06
CA THR A 130 -13.70 -3.05 3.21
C THR A 130 -12.80 -3.87 4.13
N THR A 131 -11.53 -3.47 4.27
CA THR A 131 -10.60 -4.03 5.26
C THR A 131 -10.60 -3.24 6.57
N ALA A 132 -11.33 -2.12 6.66
CA ALA A 132 -11.30 -1.19 7.78
C ALA A 132 -9.88 -0.94 8.31
N ALA A 133 -9.05 -0.27 7.51
CA ALA A 133 -7.67 0.08 7.85
C ALA A 133 -7.63 1.24 8.87
N ALA A 134 -8.32 1.09 10.00
CA ALA A 134 -8.67 2.17 10.92
C ALA A 134 -7.45 2.83 11.57
N SER A 135 -6.50 2.03 12.07
CA SER A 135 -5.26 2.54 12.66
C SER A 135 -4.39 3.24 11.63
N PHE A 136 -4.25 2.65 10.45
CA PHE A 136 -3.53 3.24 9.31
C PHE A 136 -4.16 4.58 8.88
N LEU A 137 -5.48 4.62 8.69
CA LEU A 137 -6.21 5.83 8.31
C LEU A 137 -6.08 6.92 9.37
N TRP A 138 -6.14 6.57 10.67
CA TRP A 138 -5.87 7.52 11.74
C TRP A 138 -4.43 8.06 11.71
N LYS A 139 -3.45 7.21 11.41
CA LYS A 139 -2.05 7.63 11.29
C LYS A 139 -1.83 8.63 10.15
N VAL A 140 -2.48 8.44 9.01
CA VAL A 140 -2.28 9.30 7.83
C VAL A 140 -3.26 10.47 7.74
N ALA A 141 -4.43 10.42 8.38
CA ALA A 141 -5.46 11.46 8.29
C ALA A 141 -5.86 12.07 9.65
N GLY A 142 -5.34 11.53 10.75
CA GLY A 142 -5.62 12.05 12.09
C GLY A 142 -4.97 13.41 12.37
N PRO A 143 -5.27 14.01 13.54
CA PRO A 143 -4.90 15.39 13.87
C PRO A 143 -3.39 15.63 13.95
N THR A 144 -2.59 14.58 14.17
CA THR A 144 -1.13 14.65 14.24
C THR A 144 -0.45 14.02 13.03
N ALA A 145 -1.20 13.72 11.97
CA ALA A 145 -0.67 13.09 10.78
C ALA A 145 0.41 13.96 10.13
N ALA A 146 1.51 13.34 9.72
CA ALA A 146 2.55 13.99 8.93
C ALA A 146 2.26 13.90 7.41
N PHE A 147 0.98 13.91 7.04
CA PHE A 147 0.50 13.69 5.69
C PHE A 147 -0.65 14.65 5.36
N ALA A 148 -0.71 15.14 4.12
CA ALA A 148 -1.96 15.61 3.54
C ALA A 148 -2.67 14.41 2.93
N SER A 149 -3.85 14.08 3.46
CA SER A 149 -4.55 12.87 3.07
C SER A 149 -5.93 13.17 2.52
N GLN A 150 -6.28 12.44 1.47
CA GLN A 150 -7.63 12.39 0.91
C GLN A 150 -8.06 10.93 0.83
N VAL A 151 -9.31 10.67 1.18
CA VAL A 151 -9.94 9.39 0.90
C VAL A 151 -10.79 9.56 -0.36
N VAL A 152 -10.71 8.60 -1.25
CA VAL A 152 -11.45 8.58 -2.52
C VAL A 152 -12.34 7.36 -2.53
N ALA A 153 -13.64 7.57 -2.71
CA ALA A 153 -14.59 6.48 -2.88
C ALA A 153 -14.43 5.86 -4.27
N VAL A 154 -14.36 4.53 -4.32
CA VAL A 154 -14.21 3.72 -5.53
C VAL A 154 -15.16 2.53 -5.49
N SER A 155 -15.33 1.88 -6.63
CA SER A 155 -16.12 0.65 -6.73
C SER A 155 -15.21 -0.56 -6.59
N GLU A 156 -15.67 -1.58 -5.88
CA GLU A 156 -14.92 -2.83 -5.74
C GLU A 156 -14.84 -3.57 -7.08
N VAL A 157 -13.65 -4.12 -7.38
CA VAL A 157 -13.38 -4.73 -8.70
C VAL A 157 -14.21 -6.01 -8.90
N ALA A 158 -14.41 -6.79 -7.84
CA ALA A 158 -15.16 -8.04 -7.90
C ALA A 158 -16.68 -7.83 -7.95
N ASP A 159 -17.17 -6.69 -7.48
CA ASP A 159 -18.59 -6.32 -7.45
C ASP A 159 -18.73 -4.80 -7.45
N ASN A 160 -19.01 -4.23 -8.62
CA ASN A 160 -19.04 -2.77 -8.80
C ASN A 160 -20.23 -2.09 -8.08
N SER A 161 -21.14 -2.85 -7.49
CA SER A 161 -22.21 -2.32 -6.63
C SER A 161 -21.73 -2.01 -5.21
N LEU A 162 -20.58 -2.55 -4.81
CA LEU A 162 -19.98 -2.29 -3.51
C LEU A 162 -19.02 -1.10 -3.58
N GLU A 163 -19.19 -0.18 -2.63
CA GLU A 163 -18.25 0.91 -2.39
C GLU A 163 -17.04 0.39 -1.59
N ASP A 164 -15.85 0.78 -1.99
CA ASP A 164 -14.63 0.71 -1.20
C ASP A 164 -13.90 2.05 -1.28
N TRP A 165 -12.83 2.22 -0.51
CA TRP A 165 -12.05 3.45 -0.48
C TRP A 165 -10.59 3.19 -0.85
N MET A 166 -9.99 4.18 -1.48
CA MET A 166 -8.54 4.37 -1.53
C MET A 166 -8.14 5.58 -0.69
N SER A 167 -7.05 5.50 0.07
CA SER A 167 -6.43 6.69 0.66
C SER A 167 -5.24 7.15 -0.17
N VAL A 168 -5.14 8.45 -0.44
CA VAL A 168 -3.98 9.10 -1.07
C VAL A 168 -3.40 10.08 -0.07
N SER A 169 -2.15 9.84 0.36
CA SER A 169 -1.49 10.58 1.44
C SER A 169 -0.14 11.10 0.96
N VAL A 170 0.09 12.41 1.04
CA VAL A 170 1.37 13.04 0.66
C VAL A 170 2.14 13.42 1.91
N SER A 171 3.35 12.89 2.07
CA SER A 171 4.20 13.15 3.24
C SER A 171 4.59 14.63 3.30
N MET A 172 4.49 15.18 4.50
CA MET A 172 4.90 16.54 4.81
C MET A 172 6.17 16.51 5.64
N LYS A 173 7.08 17.44 5.36
CA LYS A 173 8.25 17.64 6.21
C LYS A 173 7.80 17.97 7.62
N ARG A 174 8.17 17.13 8.59
CA ARG A 174 7.92 17.43 10.01
C ARG A 174 8.72 18.68 10.38
N SER A 175 8.07 19.67 10.98
CA SER A 175 8.78 20.77 11.62
C SER A 175 9.69 20.22 12.73
N ASN A 176 10.83 20.86 13.01
CA ASN A 176 11.81 20.45 14.04
C ASN A 176 11.26 20.40 15.50
N GLY A 177 9.95 20.55 15.70
CA GLY A 177 9.28 20.38 16.98
C GLY A 177 8.93 18.92 17.26
N PHE A 178 8.94 18.56 18.54
CA PHE A 178 8.48 17.24 18.98
C PHE A 178 6.96 17.16 18.82
N VAL A 179 6.48 16.36 17.87
CA VAL A 179 5.04 16.06 17.73
C VAL A 179 4.76 14.77 18.50
N VAL A 180 3.94 14.85 19.52
CA VAL A 180 3.40 13.67 20.20
C VAL A 180 2.33 13.08 19.30
N GLU A 181 2.51 11.84 18.84
CA GLU A 181 1.51 11.15 18.03
C GLU A 181 0.22 10.96 18.83
N ALA A 182 -0.91 11.35 18.25
CA ALA A 182 -2.20 11.18 18.90
C ALA A 182 -2.52 9.69 19.03
N ALA A 183 -2.89 9.27 20.24
CA ALA A 183 -3.36 7.91 20.47
C ALA A 183 -4.56 7.60 19.56
N VAL A 184 -4.61 6.37 19.04
CA VAL A 184 -5.76 5.88 18.28
C VAL A 184 -6.99 5.86 19.20
N PRO A 185 -8.11 6.51 18.84
CA PRO A 185 -9.35 6.45 19.59
C PRO A 185 -9.81 5.01 19.83
N THR A 186 -10.40 4.73 20.99
CA THR A 186 -10.85 3.38 21.37
C THR A 186 -11.76 2.74 20.32
N GLU A 187 -12.71 3.49 19.76
CA GLU A 187 -13.61 2.99 18.70
C GLU A 187 -12.84 2.54 17.44
N LEU A 188 -11.79 3.27 17.05
CA LEU A 188 -10.95 2.89 15.90
C LEU A 188 -10.07 1.68 16.21
N ALA A 189 -9.57 1.58 17.45
CA ALA A 189 -8.80 0.42 17.89
C ALA A 189 -9.65 -0.86 17.95
N GLU A 190 -10.91 -0.75 18.39
CA GLU A 190 -11.87 -1.84 18.40
C GLU A 190 -12.24 -2.28 16.97
N LEU A 191 -12.48 -1.32 16.07
CA LEU A 191 -12.71 -1.59 14.65
C LEU A 191 -11.51 -2.29 13.99
N GLN A 192 -10.29 -1.84 14.28
CA GLN A 192 -9.07 -2.50 13.80
C GLN A 192 -8.95 -3.94 14.33
N ALA A 193 -9.30 -4.18 15.60
CA ALA A 193 -9.28 -5.52 16.17
C ALA A 193 -10.33 -6.44 15.53
N GLU A 194 -11.51 -5.92 15.18
CA GLU A 194 -12.52 -6.64 14.42
C GLU A 194 -12.04 -6.99 13.00
N SER A 195 -11.43 -6.02 12.31
CA SER A 195 -10.78 -6.22 11.02
C SER A 195 -9.78 -7.38 11.04
N GLU A 196 -8.83 -7.38 11.99
CA GLU A 196 -7.83 -8.45 12.06
C GLU A 196 -8.44 -9.82 12.41
N ARG A 197 -9.54 -9.87 13.17
CA ARG A 197 -10.28 -11.14 13.39
C ARG A 197 -10.91 -11.64 12.09
N LEU A 198 -11.52 -10.75 11.29
CA LEU A 198 -12.08 -11.11 9.99
C LEU A 198 -10.98 -11.60 9.03
N ARG A 199 -9.85 -10.89 8.98
CA ARG A 199 -8.67 -11.28 8.22
C ARG A 199 -8.17 -12.66 8.58
N GLN A 200 -8.04 -12.95 9.88
CA GLN A 200 -7.56 -14.23 10.35
C GLN A 200 -8.49 -15.38 9.94
N ARG A 201 -9.81 -15.16 9.93
CA ARG A 201 -10.77 -16.15 9.41
C ARG A 201 -10.56 -16.40 7.93
N VAL A 202 -10.35 -15.36 7.11
CA VAL A 202 -10.05 -15.51 5.67
C VAL A 202 -8.78 -16.32 5.44
N ILE A 203 -7.73 -16.06 6.22
CA ILE A 203 -6.45 -16.76 6.09
C ILE A 203 -6.53 -18.23 6.55
N VAL A 204 -7.16 -18.49 7.70
CA VAL A 204 -7.14 -19.82 8.35
C VAL A 204 -8.12 -20.78 7.69
N SER A 205 -9.29 -20.31 7.28
CA SER A 205 -10.40 -21.18 6.87
C SER A 205 -10.38 -21.53 5.37
N GLY A 206 -9.43 -21.03 4.59
CA GLY A 206 -9.40 -21.25 3.14
C GLY A 206 -10.71 -20.83 2.47
N GLY A 207 -11.16 -21.58 1.46
CA GLY A 207 -12.33 -21.24 0.64
C GLY A 207 -13.64 -21.00 1.44
N SER A 208 -13.92 -21.77 2.49
CA SER A 208 -15.19 -21.65 3.23
C SER A 208 -15.24 -20.42 4.13
N GLY A 209 -14.14 -20.06 4.81
CA GLY A 209 -14.12 -18.79 5.57
C GLY A 209 -13.91 -17.57 4.69
N ALA A 210 -13.34 -17.74 3.49
CA ALA A 210 -13.36 -16.69 2.47
C ALA A 210 -14.81 -16.40 2.01
N GLU A 211 -15.65 -17.42 1.82
CA GLU A 211 -17.07 -17.24 1.50
C GLU A 211 -17.87 -16.58 2.63
N VAL A 212 -17.70 -17.04 3.87
CA VAL A 212 -18.36 -16.42 5.04
C VAL A 212 -17.93 -14.96 5.19
N ALA A 213 -16.63 -14.69 5.15
CA ALA A 213 -16.13 -13.32 5.21
C ALA A 213 -16.65 -12.47 4.06
N LYS A 214 -16.78 -13.03 2.84
CA LYS A 214 -17.37 -12.33 1.69
C LYS A 214 -18.82 -11.92 1.95
N SER A 215 -19.61 -12.75 2.65
CA SER A 215 -20.99 -12.42 3.01
C SER A 215 -21.10 -11.38 4.14
N GLU A 216 -20.12 -11.33 5.05
CA GLU A 216 -20.08 -10.39 6.18
C GLU A 216 -19.50 -9.02 5.78
N LYS A 217 -18.63 -8.99 4.77
CA LYS A 217 -17.91 -7.79 4.30
C LYS A 217 -18.80 -6.56 4.06
N PRO A 218 -19.99 -6.65 3.42
CA PRO A 218 -20.82 -5.47 3.20
C PRO A 218 -21.32 -4.83 4.51
N ALA A 219 -21.77 -5.65 5.47
CA ALA A 219 -22.22 -5.15 6.77
C ALA A 219 -21.05 -4.58 7.58
N PHE A 220 -19.89 -5.25 7.53
CA PHE A 220 -18.66 -4.76 8.15
C PHE A 220 -18.20 -3.42 7.56
N ALA A 221 -18.20 -3.28 6.23
CA ALA A 221 -17.84 -2.04 5.55
C ALA A 221 -18.80 -0.88 5.91
N GLN A 222 -20.11 -1.15 6.05
CA GLN A 222 -21.08 -0.15 6.50
C GLN A 222 -20.81 0.30 7.95
N HIS A 223 -20.49 -0.64 8.84
CA HIS A 223 -20.09 -0.34 10.22
C HIS A 223 -18.79 0.48 10.25
N ALA A 224 -17.77 0.06 9.49
CA ALA A 224 -16.50 0.75 9.36
C ALA A 224 -16.68 2.18 8.86
N LYS A 225 -17.50 2.38 7.81
CA LYS A 225 -17.84 3.70 7.26
C LYS A 225 -18.38 4.65 8.33
N ALA A 226 -19.35 4.19 9.12
CA ALA A 226 -19.98 4.99 10.16
C ALA A 226 -18.99 5.36 11.28
N THR A 227 -18.13 4.42 11.66
CA THR A 227 -17.12 4.61 12.72
C THR A 227 -15.98 5.54 12.27
N LEU A 228 -15.47 5.37 11.05
CA LEU A 228 -14.46 6.27 10.46
C LEU A 228 -15.01 7.69 10.31
N ALA A 229 -16.26 7.85 9.87
CA ALA A 229 -16.88 9.16 9.72
C ALA A 229 -16.97 9.93 11.05
N ARG A 230 -17.24 9.26 12.18
CA ARG A 230 -17.21 9.90 13.52
C ARG A 230 -15.82 10.40 13.91
N ALA A 231 -14.77 9.78 13.40
CA ALA A 231 -13.38 10.23 13.57
C ALA A 231 -12.95 11.31 12.55
N GLY A 232 -13.87 11.78 11.70
CA GLY A 232 -13.56 12.77 10.65
C GLY A 232 -12.85 12.18 9.43
N ILE A 233 -12.87 10.85 9.27
CA ILE A 233 -12.23 10.14 8.15
C ILE A 233 -13.32 9.67 7.19
N GLY A 234 -13.25 10.13 5.95
CA GLY A 234 -14.18 9.75 4.89
C GLY A 234 -13.82 10.41 3.57
N PRO A 235 -14.49 10.01 2.48
CA PRO A 235 -14.23 10.56 1.16
C PRO A 235 -14.51 12.06 1.10
N VAL A 236 -13.72 12.75 0.27
CA VAL A 236 -13.92 14.17 -0.07
C VAL A 236 -15.11 14.40 -1.00
#